data_AF-A0A7G9ZAH9-F1
#
_entry.id   AF-A0A7G9ZAH9-F1
#
_cell.length_a   1.000
_cell.length_b   1.000
_cell.length_c   1.000
_cell.angle_alpha   90.00
_cell.angle_beta   90.00
_cell.angle_gamma   90.00
#
_symmetry.space_group_name_H-M   'P 1'
#
loop_
_entity.id
_entity.type
_entity.pdbx_description
1 polymer ?
#
loop_
_entity_poly.entity_id
_entity_poly.type
_entity_poly.pdbx_seq_one_letter_code
_entity_poly.pdbx_strand_id
1 'polypeptide(L)'
;MFRRYLSFLKVARDEFSDIVVDAELHADRVRLILIDGSWIDVRYPVENKFSFHWQRDDEIYRIDTAPHHKGIMSFPRHIHFGSEDNVIEDDVLEENASPEENFRRFLEWVSGLIRRN
;
A
#
# COMPACT_ATOMS: atom_id res chain seq x y z
N MET A 1 -3.34 -0.86 -16.72
CA MET A 1 -2.63 0.06 -15.81
C MET A 1 -3.49 1.28 -15.47
N PHE A 2 -3.79 2.19 -16.41
CA PHE A 2 -4.55 3.42 -16.10
C PHE A 2 -5.91 3.19 -15.40
N ARG A 3 -6.73 2.24 -15.88
CA ARG A 3 -8.01 1.88 -15.23
C ARG A 3 -7.86 1.41 -13.78
N ARG A 4 -6.75 0.75 -13.44
CA ARG A 4 -6.47 0.26 -12.09
C ARG A 4 -6.15 1.42 -11.14
N TYR A 5 -5.41 2.41 -11.61
CA TYR A 5 -5.16 3.61 -10.81
C TYR A 5 -6.43 4.42 -10.59
N LEU A 6 -7.34 4.47 -11.57
CA LEU A 6 -8.66 5.07 -11.37
C LEU A 6 -9.51 4.31 -10.33
N SER A 7 -9.44 2.97 -10.28
CA SER A 7 -10.16 2.20 -9.26
C SER A 7 -9.58 2.44 -7.86
N PHE A 8 -8.25 2.51 -7.71
CA PHE A 8 -7.63 2.91 -6.43
C PHE A 8 -8.03 4.31 -5.98
N LEU A 9 -8.02 5.30 -6.89
CA LEU A 9 -8.48 6.65 -6.58
C LEU A 9 -9.95 6.67 -6.14
N LYS A 10 -10.81 5.87 -6.79
CA LYS A 10 -12.21 5.74 -6.40
C LYS A 10 -12.35 5.14 -4.99
N VAL A 11 -11.61 4.08 -4.68
CA VAL A 11 -11.61 3.47 -3.34
C VAL A 11 -11.15 4.48 -2.29
N ALA A 12 -10.01 5.14 -2.51
CA ALA A 12 -9.47 6.12 -1.58
C ALA A 12 -10.46 7.27 -1.30
N ARG A 13 -11.08 7.81 -2.35
CA ARG A 13 -12.04 8.91 -2.24
C ARG A 13 -13.36 8.49 -1.59
N ASP A 14 -13.92 7.36 -1.99
CA ASP A 14 -15.28 6.99 -1.60
C ASP A 14 -15.31 6.26 -0.24
N GLU A 15 -14.23 5.58 0.14
CA GLU A 15 -14.19 4.69 1.31
C GLU A 15 -13.23 5.15 2.42
N PHE A 16 -12.25 6.01 2.10
CA PHE A 16 -11.19 6.44 3.05
C PHE A 16 -10.97 7.97 3.09
N SER A 17 -12.01 8.75 2.77
CA SER A 17 -11.95 10.22 2.78
C SER A 17 -11.76 10.83 4.17
N ASP A 18 -11.88 10.04 5.23
CA ASP A 18 -11.60 10.46 6.61
C ASP A 18 -10.10 10.45 6.93
N ILE A 19 -9.27 9.72 6.17
CA ILE A 19 -7.80 9.69 6.33
C ILE A 19 -7.03 10.18 5.11
N VAL A 20 -7.61 10.18 3.90
CA VAL A 20 -6.98 10.66 2.67
C VAL A 20 -7.44 12.09 2.39
N VAL A 21 -6.51 13.05 2.40
CA VAL A 21 -6.80 14.48 2.17
C VAL A 21 -6.56 14.92 0.74
N ASP A 22 -5.66 14.25 0.01
CA ASP A 22 -5.40 14.53 -1.40
C ASP A 22 -4.92 13.27 -2.13
N ALA A 23 -5.07 13.26 -3.46
CA ALA A 23 -4.64 12.17 -4.31
C ALA A 23 -4.16 12.66 -5.69
N GLU A 24 -2.95 12.26 -6.06
CA GLU A 24 -2.31 12.61 -7.33
C GLU A 24 -2.16 11.37 -8.22
N LEU A 25 -2.52 11.51 -9.49
CA LEU A 25 -2.30 10.49 -10.51
C LEU A 25 -1.04 10.80 -11.30
N HIS A 26 -0.05 9.91 -11.20
CA HIS A 26 1.19 9.96 -11.97
C HIS A 26 1.20 8.89 -13.06
N ALA A 27 2.17 8.96 -13.97
CA ALA A 27 2.30 7.99 -15.07
C ALA A 27 2.53 6.55 -14.56
N ASP A 28 3.25 6.39 -13.44
CA ASP A 28 3.69 5.11 -12.90
C ASP A 28 3.06 4.76 -11.54
N ARG A 29 2.31 5.68 -10.91
CA ARG A 29 1.76 5.49 -9.57
C ARG A 29 0.52 6.35 -9.27
N VAL A 30 -0.17 5.99 -8.20
CA VAL A 30 -1.05 6.90 -7.45
C VAL A 30 -0.32 7.34 -6.20
N ARG A 31 -0.33 8.63 -5.90
CA ARG A 31 0.13 9.17 -4.62
C ARG A 31 -1.06 9.64 -3.80
N LEU A 32 -1.14 9.25 -2.54
CA LEU A 32 -2.14 9.74 -1.58
C LEU A 32 -1.43 10.55 -0.50
N ILE A 33 -2.03 11.64 -0.07
CA ILE A 33 -1.61 12.43 1.09
C ILE A 33 -2.60 12.14 2.21
N LEU A 34 -2.08 11.85 3.41
CA LEU A 34 -2.88 11.47 4.57
C LEU A 34 -3.06 12.64 5.54
N ILE A 35 -4.05 12.53 6.42
CA ILE A 35 -4.42 13.56 7.42
C ILE A 35 -3.29 13.96 8.37
N ASP A 36 -2.30 13.08 8.61
CA ASP A 36 -1.15 13.35 9.47
C ASP A 36 0.07 13.89 8.69
N GLY A 37 -0.09 14.19 7.39
CA GLY A 37 0.96 14.70 6.51
C GLY A 37 1.85 13.62 5.89
N SER A 38 1.68 12.35 6.29
CA SER A 38 2.34 11.21 5.65
C SER A 38 1.78 10.92 4.26
N TRP A 39 2.44 10.06 3.48
CA TRP A 39 2.03 9.78 2.09
C TRP A 39 2.15 8.32 1.69
N ILE A 40 1.29 7.90 0.76
CA ILE A 40 1.27 6.55 0.19
C ILE A 40 1.57 6.63 -1.31
N ASP A 41 2.52 5.85 -1.80
CA ASP A 41 2.69 5.56 -3.23
C ASP A 41 2.19 4.14 -3.54
N VAL A 42 1.28 4.05 -4.51
CA VAL A 42 0.77 2.79 -5.07
C VAL A 42 1.30 2.59 -6.47
N ARG A 43 2.12 1.57 -6.65
CA ARG A 43 2.64 1.13 -7.96
C ARG A 43 2.09 -0.25 -8.28
N TYR A 44 1.49 -0.41 -9.46
CA TYR A 44 0.87 -1.67 -9.87
C TYR A 44 1.05 -1.95 -11.36
N PRO A 45 2.32 -2.16 -11.80
CA PRO A 45 2.62 -2.28 -13.22
C PRO A 45 1.95 -3.47 -13.91
N VAL A 46 1.87 -4.63 -13.24
CA VAL A 46 1.21 -5.85 -13.74
C VAL A 46 0.60 -6.61 -12.56
N GLU A 47 -0.21 -7.64 -12.82
CA GLU A 47 -0.98 -8.36 -11.79
C GLU A 47 -0.12 -8.83 -10.60
N ASN A 48 1.01 -9.48 -10.89
CA ASN A 48 1.84 -10.08 -9.85
C ASN A 48 3.04 -9.20 -9.44
N LYS A 49 3.03 -7.91 -9.82
CA LYS A 49 4.08 -6.96 -9.44
C LYS A 49 3.46 -5.66 -8.99
N PHE A 50 3.55 -5.39 -7.71
CA PHE A 50 3.05 -4.17 -7.09
C PHE A 50 3.91 -3.77 -5.88
N SER A 51 3.70 -2.53 -5.46
CA SER A 51 4.17 -1.97 -4.19
C SER A 51 3.11 -1.03 -3.64
N PHE A 52 2.70 -1.25 -2.39
CA PHE A 52 1.99 -0.30 -1.56
C PHE A 52 2.98 0.24 -0.53
N HIS A 53 3.43 1.47 -0.71
CA HIS A 53 4.46 2.09 0.13
C HIS A 53 3.86 3.24 0.89
N TRP A 54 3.90 3.19 2.22
CA TRP A 54 3.56 4.29 3.11
C TRP A 54 4.83 4.82 3.77
N GLN A 55 5.08 6.11 3.61
CA GLN A 55 6.16 6.84 4.28
C GLN A 55 5.56 7.73 5.36
N ARG A 56 5.93 7.52 6.61
CA ARG A 56 5.49 8.28 7.78
C ARG A 56 6.71 8.72 8.57
N ASP A 57 7.05 10.01 8.50
CA ASP A 57 8.30 10.55 9.07
C ASP A 57 9.52 9.75 8.57
N ASP A 58 10.32 9.20 9.49
CA ASP A 58 11.47 8.35 9.19
C ASP A 58 11.11 6.87 9.02
N GLU A 59 9.84 6.49 9.23
CA GLU A 59 9.35 5.12 9.12
C GLU A 59 8.80 4.81 7.71
N ILE A 60 9.12 3.60 7.24
CA ILE A 60 8.58 3.03 6.02
C ILE A 60 7.74 1.80 6.37
N TYR A 61 6.53 1.75 5.80
CA TYR A 61 5.69 0.57 5.77
C TYR A 61 5.40 0.22 4.32
N ARG A 62 6.03 -0.82 3.78
CA ARG A 62 5.87 -1.20 2.37
C ARG A 62 5.50 -2.66 2.23
N ILE A 63 4.44 -2.93 1.48
CA ILE A 63 4.10 -4.26 1.01
C ILE A 63 4.41 -4.33 -0.48
N ASP A 64 5.34 -5.18 -0.88
CA ASP A 64 5.68 -5.36 -2.28
C ASP A 64 5.98 -6.82 -2.64
N THR A 65 6.24 -7.04 -3.93
CA THR A 65 6.40 -8.36 -4.55
C THR A 65 7.75 -8.49 -5.26
N ALA A 66 8.74 -7.66 -4.89
CA ALA A 66 10.11 -7.84 -5.37
C ALA A 66 10.57 -9.26 -5.00
N PRO A 67 11.23 -10.00 -5.92
CA PRO A 67 11.54 -11.42 -5.73
C PRO A 67 12.75 -11.64 -4.80
N HIS A 68 12.83 -10.85 -3.74
CA HIS A 68 13.80 -10.95 -2.67
C HIS A 68 13.18 -11.77 -1.52
N HIS A 69 13.98 -12.27 -0.58
CA HIS A 69 13.48 -12.97 0.61
C HIS A 69 12.65 -14.25 0.36
N LYS A 70 13.15 -15.16 -0.50
CA LYS A 70 12.51 -16.46 -0.84
C LYS A 70 12.18 -17.39 0.33
N GLY A 71 12.70 -17.11 1.53
CA GLY A 71 12.46 -17.92 2.72
C GLY A 71 11.20 -17.53 3.51
N ILE A 72 10.51 -16.46 3.12
CA ILE A 72 9.28 -15.99 3.77
C ILE A 72 8.08 -16.79 3.26
N MET A 73 7.13 -17.13 4.14
CA MET A 73 5.97 -17.94 3.76
C MET A 73 5.06 -17.26 2.74
N SER A 74 4.90 -15.94 2.83
CA SER A 74 4.09 -15.14 1.91
C SER A 74 4.80 -14.79 0.59
N PHE A 75 6.01 -15.33 0.33
CA PHE A 75 6.79 -15.03 -0.87
C PHE A 75 5.95 -15.19 -2.17
N PRO A 76 6.00 -14.24 -3.12
CA PRO A 76 6.94 -13.12 -3.21
C PRO A 76 6.60 -11.90 -2.35
N ARG A 77 5.45 -11.92 -1.69
CA ARG A 77 4.92 -10.79 -0.95
C ARG A 77 5.54 -10.72 0.44
N HIS A 78 5.93 -9.53 0.87
CA HIS A 78 6.54 -9.29 2.17
C HIS A 78 6.29 -7.85 2.61
N ILE A 79 6.46 -7.59 3.90
CA ILE A 79 6.32 -6.25 4.49
C ILE A 79 7.70 -5.76 4.95
N HIS A 80 8.09 -4.57 4.52
CA HIS A 80 9.11 -3.76 5.19
C HIS A 80 8.41 -2.95 6.30
N PHE A 81 8.71 -3.23 7.57
CA PHE A 81 7.97 -2.70 8.72
C PHE A 81 8.81 -1.73 9.55
N GLY A 82 8.50 -0.43 9.46
CA GLY A 82 9.23 0.65 10.11
C GLY A 82 10.59 0.99 9.48
N SER A 83 11.22 0.06 8.76
CA SER A 83 12.50 0.28 8.05
C SER A 83 12.64 -0.65 6.85
N GLU A 84 13.51 -0.29 5.91
CA GLU A 84 13.84 -1.11 4.72
C GLU A 84 14.39 -2.50 5.08
N ASP A 85 15.18 -2.61 6.16
CA ASP A 85 15.84 -3.88 6.52
C ASP A 85 14.99 -4.78 7.43
N ASN A 86 13.90 -4.27 8.01
CA ASN A 86 12.99 -5.05 8.85
C ASN A 86 11.89 -5.72 8.01
N VAL A 87 12.22 -6.88 7.44
CA VAL A 87 11.31 -7.64 6.57
C VAL A 87 10.55 -8.71 7.36
N ILE A 88 9.23 -8.69 7.27
CA ILE A 88 8.31 -9.65 7.91
C ILE A 88 7.34 -10.27 6.89
N GLU A 89 6.65 -11.33 7.32
CA GLU A 89 5.59 -11.96 6.52
C GLU A 89 4.43 -10.98 6.28
N ASP A 90 3.79 -11.09 5.12
CA ASP A 90 2.59 -10.33 4.82
C ASP A 90 1.33 -11.07 5.25
N ASP A 91 0.80 -10.64 6.40
CA ASP A 91 -0.48 -11.02 6.99
C ASP A 91 -1.61 -10.00 6.74
N VAL A 92 -1.33 -8.92 5.99
CA VAL A 92 -2.27 -7.84 5.68
C VAL A 92 -3.06 -8.16 4.40
N LEU A 93 -2.37 -8.57 3.33
CA LEU A 93 -2.98 -8.83 2.02
C LEU A 93 -3.38 -10.30 1.83
N GLU A 94 -4.24 -10.56 0.85
CA GLU A 94 -4.67 -11.91 0.46
C GLU A 94 -4.24 -12.28 -0.96
N GLU A 95 -3.72 -13.49 -1.15
CA GLU A 95 -3.16 -13.95 -2.43
C GLU A 95 -4.20 -13.97 -3.56
N ASN A 96 -5.45 -14.34 -3.25
CA ASN A 96 -6.52 -14.50 -4.24
C ASN A 96 -7.51 -13.32 -4.27
N ALA A 97 -7.20 -12.23 -3.56
CA ALA A 97 -8.02 -11.03 -3.55
C ALA A 97 -7.74 -10.14 -4.78
N SER A 98 -8.73 -9.36 -5.20
CA SER A 98 -8.54 -8.40 -6.29
C SER A 98 -7.54 -7.30 -5.89
N PRO A 99 -6.92 -6.60 -6.85
CA PRO A 99 -6.06 -5.45 -6.54
C PRO A 99 -6.76 -4.40 -5.67
N GLU A 100 -8.03 -4.11 -5.94
CA GLU A 100 -8.83 -3.15 -5.16
C GLU A 100 -9.07 -3.64 -3.73
N GLU A 101 -9.31 -4.94 -3.54
CA GLU A 101 -9.53 -5.53 -2.23
C GLU A 101 -8.24 -5.49 -1.39
N ASN A 102 -7.11 -5.86 -1.98
CA ASN A 102 -5.81 -5.73 -1.33
C ASN A 102 -5.46 -4.26 -1.04
N PHE A 103 -5.83 -3.33 -1.91
CA PHE A 103 -5.66 -1.91 -1.65
C PHE A 103 -6.53 -1.42 -0.47
N ARG A 104 -7.77 -1.89 -0.33
CA ARG A 104 -8.60 -1.61 0.85
C ARG A 104 -7.95 -2.12 2.14
N ARG A 105 -7.53 -3.38 2.16
CA ARG A 105 -6.86 -3.99 3.31
C ARG A 105 -5.63 -3.21 3.74
N PHE A 106 -4.84 -2.76 2.77
CA PHE A 106 -3.70 -1.89 3.03
C PHE A 106 -4.13 -0.56 3.68
N LEU A 107 -5.14 0.12 3.14
CA LEU A 107 -5.64 1.38 3.73
C LEU A 107 -6.31 1.19 5.09
N GLU A 108 -6.97 0.06 5.34
CA GLU A 108 -7.51 -0.29 6.67
C GLU A 108 -6.40 -0.46 7.69
N TRP A 109 -5.32 -1.16 7.31
CA TRP A 109 -4.13 -1.32 8.14
C TRP A 109 -3.48 0.02 8.47
N VAL A 110 -3.28 0.89 7.46
CA VAL A 110 -2.76 2.25 7.64
C VAL A 110 -3.68 3.08 8.55
N SER A 111 -4.99 3.08 8.30
CA SER A 111 -5.99 3.78 9.13
C SER A 111 -5.91 3.35 10.59
N GLY A 112 -5.78 2.04 10.83
CA GLY A 112 -5.60 1.48 12.16
C GLY A 112 -4.34 1.97 12.87
N LEU A 113 -3.23 2.14 12.14
CA LEU A 113 -1.96 2.65 12.68
C LEU A 113 -1.95 4.17 12.88
N ILE A 114 -2.68 4.92 12.05
CA ILE A 114 -2.86 6.37 12.24
C ILE A 114 -3.67 6.64 13.51
N ARG A 115 -4.78 5.93 13.71
CA ARG A 115 -5.74 6.19 14.82
C ARG A 115 -5.29 5.67 16.19
N ARG A 116 -4.24 4.85 16.27
CA ARG A 116 -3.72 4.29 17.53
C ARG A 116 -2.73 5.22 18.24
N ASN A 117 -2.29 6.28 17.58
CA ASN A 117 -1.42 7.33 18.11
C ASN A 117 -2.19 8.65 18.22
#